data_AF-A0A7S2T4Q7-F1
#
_entry.id   AF-A0A7S2T4Q7-F1
#
_cell.length_a   1.000
_cell.length_b   1.000
_cell.length_c   1.000
_cell.angle_alpha   90.00
_cell.angle_beta   90.00
_cell.angle_gamma   90.00
#
_symmetry.space_group_name_H-M   'P 1'
#
loop_
_entity.id
_entity.type
_entity.pdbx_description
1 polymer ?
#
loop_
_entity_poly.entity_id
_entity_poly.type
_entity_poly.pdbx_seq_one_letter_code
_entity_poly.pdbx_strand_id
1 'polypeptide(L)'
;KKRGGGKSSKKVLAMLLKGSIPSLAALAGLACTRTLLANRLSTVQGGLFRTAFLRQKKAFLRLLGENFFGCLLLSYLQSQFTKITQGMEMSWRSRLTGRVHDKYFNDMNYYKCSHVDKSVANPEQIICEDVPKYCSGMAQCTGEVIGGIVDVLFYSQRLGSYTRSHRYTLAMCGYIFGAGT
;
A
#
# COMPACT_ATOMS: atom_id res chain seq x y z
N LYS A 1 22.94 -22.64 -4.95
CA LYS A 1 22.13 -22.38 -6.17
C LYS A 1 20.84 -21.61 -5.82
N LYS A 2 20.90 -20.30 -5.50
CA LYS A 2 19.74 -19.47 -5.03
C LYS A 2 19.61 -18.08 -5.71
N ARG A 3 20.37 -17.80 -6.77
CA ARG A 3 20.40 -16.46 -7.43
C ARG A 3 19.35 -16.25 -8.54
N GLY A 4 18.64 -17.30 -8.97
CA GLY A 4 17.67 -17.24 -10.08
C GLY A 4 16.28 -16.72 -9.69
N GLY A 5 15.75 -17.13 -8.52
CA GLY A 5 14.39 -16.80 -8.09
C GLY A 5 14.12 -15.29 -7.93
N GLY A 6 15.11 -14.55 -7.42
CA GLY A 6 15.00 -13.10 -7.24
C GLY A 6 14.88 -12.31 -8.56
N LYS A 7 15.48 -12.80 -9.67
CA LYS A 7 15.40 -12.11 -10.97
C LYS A 7 14.05 -12.33 -11.66
N SER A 8 13.47 -13.53 -11.56
CA SER A 8 12.14 -13.80 -12.12
C SER A 8 11.04 -13.07 -11.35
N SER A 9 11.10 -13.06 -10.00
CA SER A 9 10.12 -12.34 -9.18
C SER A 9 10.13 -10.83 -9.48
N LYS A 10 11.32 -10.22 -9.60
CA LYS A 10 11.45 -8.80 -9.99
C LYS A 10 10.87 -8.49 -11.38
N LYS A 11 11.02 -9.40 -12.35
CA LYS A 11 10.45 -9.22 -13.70
C LYS A 11 8.92 -9.30 -13.68
N VAL A 12 8.35 -10.26 -12.93
CA VAL A 12 6.90 -10.39 -12.75
C VAL A 12 6.34 -9.17 -12.04
N LEU A 13 7.00 -8.71 -10.98
CA LEU A 13 6.65 -7.50 -10.24
C LEU A 13 6.66 -6.26 -11.14
N ALA A 14 7.75 -6.01 -11.87
CA ALA A 14 7.85 -4.85 -12.77
C ALA A 14 6.77 -4.87 -13.86
N MET A 15 6.40 -6.06 -14.33
CA MET A 15 5.36 -6.24 -15.33
C MET A 15 3.96 -5.99 -14.78
N LEU A 16 3.66 -6.44 -13.55
CA LEU A 16 2.40 -6.17 -12.87
C LEU A 16 2.24 -4.69 -12.52
N LEU A 17 3.33 -4.04 -12.09
CA LEU A 17 3.37 -2.61 -11.77
C LEU A 17 3.14 -1.72 -13.00
N LYS A 18 3.78 -2.03 -14.15
CA LYS A 18 3.63 -1.22 -15.38
C LYS A 18 2.19 -1.11 -15.86
N GLY A 19 1.38 -2.14 -15.67
CA GLY A 19 -0.03 -2.11 -16.08
C GLY A 19 -0.98 -1.51 -15.04
N SER A 20 -0.50 -1.12 -13.86
CA SER A 20 -1.33 -0.62 -12.74
C SER A 20 -0.88 0.75 -12.22
N ILE A 21 -0.06 1.47 -13.00
CA ILE A 21 0.37 2.85 -12.74
C ILE A 21 -0.78 3.78 -12.31
N PRO A 22 -1.95 3.81 -12.98
CA PRO A 22 -3.04 4.69 -12.55
C PRO A 22 -3.58 4.34 -11.16
N SER A 23 -3.69 3.05 -10.84
CA SER A 23 -4.15 2.57 -9.52
C SER A 23 -3.12 2.91 -8.43
N LEU A 24 -1.82 2.81 -8.73
CA LEU A 24 -0.74 3.20 -7.82
C LEU A 24 -0.77 4.70 -7.53
N ALA A 25 -0.96 5.53 -8.56
CA ALA A 25 -1.08 6.98 -8.40
C ALA A 25 -2.33 7.35 -7.59
N ALA A 26 -3.46 6.67 -7.81
CA ALA A 26 -4.68 6.85 -7.03
C ALA A 26 -4.50 6.46 -5.55
N LEU A 27 -3.82 5.33 -5.28
CA LEU A 27 -3.47 4.92 -3.91
C LEU A 27 -2.59 5.96 -3.21
N ALA A 28 -1.56 6.48 -3.90
CA ALA A 28 -0.69 7.52 -3.36
C ALA A 28 -1.46 8.81 -3.07
N GLY A 29 -2.35 9.25 -3.98
CA GLY A 29 -3.20 10.42 -3.78
C GLY A 29 -4.18 10.27 -2.61
N LEU A 30 -4.81 9.08 -2.48
CA LEU A 30 -5.68 8.76 -1.35
C LEU A 30 -4.90 8.71 -0.03
N ALA A 31 -3.71 8.12 -0.02
CA ALA A 31 -2.83 8.10 1.15
C ALA A 31 -2.46 9.53 1.57
N CYS A 32 -2.04 10.39 0.64
CA CYS A 32 -1.75 11.79 0.92
C CYS A 32 -2.97 12.52 1.52
N THR A 33 -4.14 12.35 0.92
CA THR A 33 -5.38 12.99 1.38
C THR A 33 -5.76 12.50 2.78
N ARG A 34 -5.61 11.20 3.03
CA ARG A 34 -5.84 10.58 4.35
C ARG A 34 -4.90 11.17 5.40
N THR A 35 -3.60 11.26 5.12
CA THR A 35 -2.61 11.80 6.05
C THR A 35 -2.85 13.29 6.34
N LEU A 36 -3.22 14.08 5.32
CA LEU A 36 -3.59 15.49 5.48
C LEU A 36 -4.83 15.68 6.37
N LEU A 37 -5.88 14.89 6.13
CA LEU A 37 -7.11 14.94 6.92
C LEU A 37 -6.88 14.46 8.35
N ALA A 38 -6.11 13.38 8.55
CA ALA A 38 -5.76 12.89 9.88
C ALA A 38 -5.00 13.97 10.67
N ASN A 39 -4.08 14.67 10.03
CA ASN A 39 -3.38 15.79 10.65
C ASN A 39 -4.33 16.97 11.00
N ARG A 40 -5.27 17.31 10.11
CA ARG A 40 -6.28 18.35 10.41
C ARG A 40 -7.15 17.94 11.58
N LEU A 41 -7.66 16.71 11.57
CA LEU A 41 -8.49 16.15 12.63
C LEU A 41 -7.78 16.20 13.99
N SER A 42 -6.49 15.85 14.05
CA SER A 42 -5.68 15.96 15.28
C SER A 42 -5.65 17.38 15.86
N THR A 43 -5.61 18.40 15.00
CA THR A 43 -5.64 19.81 15.43
C THR A 43 -7.02 20.19 15.99
N VAL A 44 -8.09 19.76 15.33
CA VAL A 44 -9.47 20.04 15.78
C VAL A 44 -9.77 19.31 17.10
N GLN A 45 -9.27 18.08 17.28
CA GLN A 45 -9.38 17.34 18.54
C GLN A 45 -8.68 18.08 19.69
N GLY A 46 -7.48 18.63 19.48
CA GLY A 46 -6.79 19.46 20.48
C GLY A 46 -7.59 20.71 20.87
N GLY A 47 -8.23 21.37 19.91
CA GLY A 47 -9.14 22.50 20.15
C GLY A 47 -10.42 22.10 20.90
N LEU A 48 -10.94 20.90 20.61
CA LEU A 48 -12.11 20.33 21.29
C LEU A 48 -11.82 20.09 22.77
N PHE A 49 -10.67 19.51 23.10
CA PHE A 49 -10.24 19.36 24.50
C PHE A 49 -10.10 20.72 25.20
N ARG A 50 -9.43 21.69 24.57
CA ARG A 50 -9.26 23.04 25.15
C ARG A 50 -10.59 23.74 25.43
N THR A 51 -11.54 23.68 24.49
CA THR A 51 -12.85 24.32 24.63
C THR A 51 -13.78 23.60 25.60
N ALA A 52 -13.63 22.28 25.76
CA ALA A 52 -14.29 21.51 26.80
C ALA A 52 -13.87 21.98 28.20
N PHE A 53 -12.56 22.16 28.43
CA PHE A 53 -12.03 22.68 29.69
C PHE A 53 -12.48 24.12 29.98
N LEU A 54 -12.53 24.99 28.96
CA LEU A 54 -12.98 26.38 29.10
C LEU A 54 -14.52 26.52 29.17
N ARG A 55 -15.27 25.41 29.19
CA ARG A 55 -16.74 25.35 29.39
C ARG A 55 -17.55 26.18 28.37
N GLN A 56 -17.01 26.42 27.17
CA GLN A 56 -17.66 27.18 26.11
C GLN A 56 -18.52 26.28 25.21
N LYS A 57 -19.80 26.11 25.58
CA LYS A 57 -20.73 25.17 24.94
C LYS A 57 -20.92 25.38 23.42
N LYS A 58 -21.05 26.64 22.97
CA LYS A 58 -21.29 26.96 21.54
C LYS A 58 -20.08 26.63 20.65
N ALA A 59 -18.88 26.96 21.11
CA ALA A 59 -17.64 26.66 20.38
C ALA A 59 -17.35 25.15 20.36
N PHE A 60 -17.58 24.48 21.49
CA PHE A 60 -17.44 23.03 21.60
C PHE A 60 -18.34 22.26 20.64
N LEU A 61 -19.63 22.61 20.55
CA LEU A 61 -20.58 21.96 19.63
C LEU A 61 -20.19 22.11 18.16
N ARG A 62 -19.66 23.28 17.77
CA ARG A 62 -19.16 23.52 16.40
C ARG A 62 -17.96 22.62 16.08
N LEU A 63 -16.98 22.57 16.98
CA LEU A 63 -15.78 21.72 16.85
C LEU A 63 -16.13 20.23 16.87
N LEU A 64 -17.13 19.82 17.65
CA LEU A 64 -17.60 18.44 17.70
C LEU A 64 -18.22 18.01 16.37
N GLY A 65 -19.06 18.86 15.77
CA GLY A 65 -19.62 18.61 14.44
C GLY A 65 -18.55 18.48 13.35
N GLU A 66 -17.54 19.35 13.38
CA GLU A 66 -16.41 19.31 12.45
C GLU A 66 -15.58 18.02 12.60
N ASN A 67 -15.29 17.60 13.85
CA ASN A 67 -14.62 16.33 14.11
C ASN A 67 -15.43 15.13 13.61
N PHE A 68 -16.74 15.11 13.87
CA PHE A 68 -17.60 14.01 13.45
C PHE A 68 -17.59 13.86 11.92
N PHE A 69 -17.73 14.97 11.19
CA PHE A 69 -17.65 14.96 9.73
C PHE A 69 -16.26 14.53 9.24
N GLY A 70 -15.19 15.00 9.89
CA GLY A 70 -13.82 14.58 9.59
C GLY A 70 -13.61 13.07 9.76
N CYS A 71 -14.15 12.47 10.82
CA CYS A 71 -14.10 11.02 11.06
C CYS A 71 -14.86 10.21 9.99
N LEU A 72 -16.02 10.71 9.54
CA LEU A 72 -16.78 10.09 8.45
C LEU A 72 -15.99 10.11 7.14
N LEU A 73 -15.38 11.26 6.81
CA LEU A 73 -14.57 11.41 5.62
C LEU A 73 -13.33 10.49 5.67
N LEU A 74 -12.69 10.37 6.83
CA LEU A 74 -11.55 9.48 7.02
C LEU A 74 -11.93 8.01 6.81
N SER A 75 -13.08 7.59 7.36
CA SER A 75 -13.63 6.24 7.15
C SER A 75 -13.93 5.98 5.67
N TYR A 76 -14.48 6.98 4.96
CA TYR A 76 -14.74 6.89 3.53
C TYR A 76 -13.44 6.70 2.73
N LEU A 77 -12.40 7.48 3.01
CA LEU A 77 -11.10 7.32 2.35
C LEU A 77 -10.46 5.96 2.63
N GLN A 78 -10.58 5.44 3.85
CA GLN A 78 -10.10 4.10 4.18
C GLN A 78 -10.82 3.03 3.34
N SER A 79 -12.15 3.16 3.19
CA SER A 79 -12.92 2.26 2.33
C SER A 79 -12.47 2.34 0.87
N GLN A 80 -12.24 3.55 0.35
CA GLN A 80 -11.76 3.74 -1.03
C GLN A 80 -10.36 3.16 -1.24
N PHE A 81 -9.46 3.33 -0.28
CA PHE A 81 -8.12 2.75 -0.33
C PHE A 81 -8.18 1.22 -0.46
N THR A 82 -8.99 0.56 0.39
CA THR A 82 -9.18 -0.90 0.33
C THR A 82 -9.79 -1.35 -1.00
N LYS A 83 -10.77 -0.60 -1.54
CA LYS A 83 -11.40 -0.93 -2.84
C LYS A 83 -10.39 -0.91 -3.99
N ILE A 84 -9.51 0.10 -4.04
CA ILE A 84 -8.50 0.19 -5.10
C ILE A 84 -7.48 -0.94 -4.96
N THR A 85 -7.04 -1.27 -3.73
CA THR A 85 -6.13 -2.38 -3.48
C THR A 85 -6.73 -3.73 -3.92
N GLN A 86 -8.01 -3.98 -3.63
CA GLN A 86 -8.73 -5.18 -4.08
C GLN A 86 -8.90 -5.22 -5.62
N GLY A 87 -9.19 -4.07 -6.24
CA GLY A 87 -9.26 -3.97 -7.70
C GLY A 87 -7.91 -4.26 -8.37
N MET A 88 -6.80 -3.83 -7.75
CA MET A 88 -5.45 -4.16 -8.20
C MET A 88 -5.14 -5.65 -8.07
N GLU A 89 -5.48 -6.27 -6.93
CA GLU A 89 -5.34 -7.71 -6.72
C GLU A 89 -6.03 -8.51 -7.83
N MET A 90 -7.29 -8.19 -8.14
CA MET A 90 -8.05 -8.89 -9.16
C MET A 90 -7.45 -8.69 -10.56
N SER A 91 -7.02 -7.48 -10.88
CA SER A 91 -6.36 -7.16 -12.15
C SER A 91 -5.02 -7.90 -12.32
N TRP A 92 -4.25 -8.01 -11.24
CA TRP A 92 -2.98 -8.74 -11.23
C TRP A 92 -3.19 -10.24 -11.35
N ARG A 93 -4.19 -10.78 -10.65
CA ARG A 93 -4.59 -12.18 -10.77
C ARG A 93 -4.97 -12.51 -12.21
N SER A 94 -5.86 -11.74 -12.84
CA SER A 94 -6.27 -11.97 -14.23
C SER A 94 -5.08 -11.96 -15.20
N ARG A 95 -4.17 -10.97 -15.08
CA ARG A 95 -2.97 -10.87 -15.94
C ARG A 95 -1.97 -11.99 -15.69
N LEU A 96 -1.75 -12.38 -14.44
CA LEU A 96 -0.78 -13.42 -14.08
C LEU A 96 -1.31 -14.80 -14.47
N THR A 97 -2.56 -15.11 -14.12
CA THR A 97 -3.22 -16.36 -14.52
C THR A 97 -3.26 -16.49 -16.04
N GLY A 98 -3.66 -15.44 -16.78
CA GLY A 98 -3.68 -15.47 -18.25
C GLY A 98 -2.32 -15.85 -18.85
N ARG A 99 -1.23 -15.18 -18.42
CA ARG A 99 0.12 -15.49 -18.92
C ARG A 99 0.65 -16.86 -18.52
N VAL A 100 0.28 -17.32 -17.32
CA VAL A 100 0.66 -18.66 -16.86
C VAL A 100 -0.09 -19.71 -17.68
N HIS A 101 -1.38 -19.49 -17.95
CA HIS A 101 -2.20 -20.34 -18.80
C HIS A 101 -1.65 -20.40 -20.23
N ASP A 102 -1.35 -19.26 -20.85
CA ASP A 102 -0.78 -19.18 -22.20
C ASP A 102 0.50 -20.03 -22.32
N LYS A 103 1.38 -19.98 -21.31
CA LYS A 103 2.63 -20.77 -21.31
C LYS A 103 2.43 -22.24 -20.97
N TYR A 104 1.42 -22.55 -20.17
CA TYR A 104 1.11 -23.90 -19.73
C TYR A 104 0.52 -24.74 -20.87
N PHE A 105 -0.39 -24.15 -21.67
CA PHE A 105 -1.01 -24.83 -22.80
C PHE A 105 -0.18 -24.80 -24.09
N ASN A 106 0.86 -23.97 -24.16
CA ASN A 106 1.75 -23.94 -25.33
C ASN A 106 2.76 -25.10 -25.32
N ASP A 107 3.14 -25.58 -26.52
CA ASP A 107 4.23 -26.55 -26.76
C ASP A 107 4.19 -27.85 -25.93
N MET A 108 2.98 -28.35 -25.63
CA MET A 108 2.76 -29.52 -24.77
C MET A 108 3.40 -29.39 -23.38
N ASN A 109 3.60 -28.15 -22.89
CA ASN A 109 4.22 -27.90 -21.59
C ASN A 109 3.42 -28.48 -20.43
N TYR A 110 2.08 -28.53 -20.53
CA TYR A 110 1.23 -29.20 -19.55
C TYR A 110 1.66 -30.67 -19.34
N TYR A 111 1.95 -31.39 -20.43
CA TYR A 111 2.38 -32.78 -20.39
C TYR A 111 3.81 -32.88 -19.82
N LYS A 112 4.71 -32.02 -20.28
CA LYS A 112 6.10 -31.99 -19.78
C LYS A 112 6.17 -31.72 -18.28
N CYS A 113 5.43 -30.74 -17.77
CA CYS A 113 5.39 -30.41 -16.35
C CYS A 113 4.64 -31.43 -15.48
N SER A 114 3.70 -32.18 -16.04
CA SER A 114 2.94 -33.19 -15.29
C SER A 114 3.64 -34.56 -15.27
N HIS A 115 4.21 -34.99 -16.40
CA HIS A 115 4.68 -36.36 -16.59
C HIS A 115 6.20 -36.49 -16.82
N VAL A 116 6.86 -35.49 -17.41
CA VAL A 116 8.27 -35.59 -17.84
C VAL A 116 9.22 -34.99 -16.78
N ASP A 117 8.90 -33.81 -16.28
CA ASP A 117 9.72 -33.07 -15.32
C ASP A 117 9.03 -33.04 -13.95
N LYS A 118 9.43 -33.96 -13.06
CA LYS A 118 8.92 -34.05 -11.68
C LYS A 118 9.53 -33.00 -10.73
N SER A 119 10.29 -32.03 -11.24
CA SER A 119 10.89 -30.98 -10.42
C SER A 119 9.84 -30.07 -9.74
N VAL A 120 8.63 -29.99 -10.30
CA VAL A 120 7.50 -29.23 -9.74
C VAL A 120 6.38 -30.21 -9.41
N ALA A 121 6.10 -30.41 -8.13
CA ALA A 121 4.96 -31.21 -7.70
C ALA A 121 3.65 -30.47 -7.97
N ASN A 122 2.67 -31.15 -8.57
CA ASN A 122 1.30 -30.66 -8.78
C ASN A 122 1.21 -29.24 -9.37
N PRO A 123 1.63 -29.03 -10.63
CA PRO A 123 1.65 -27.70 -11.24
C PRO A 123 0.28 -27.02 -11.27
N GLU A 124 -0.79 -27.80 -11.41
CA GLU A 124 -2.16 -27.30 -11.42
C GLU A 124 -2.56 -26.67 -10.08
N GLN A 125 -2.15 -27.28 -8.96
CA GLN A 125 -2.43 -26.75 -7.64
C GLN A 125 -1.72 -25.41 -7.42
N ILE A 126 -0.46 -25.29 -7.84
CA ILE A 126 0.31 -24.04 -7.75
C ILE A 126 -0.39 -22.94 -8.56
N ILE A 127 -0.89 -23.24 -9.76
CA ILE A 127 -1.57 -22.25 -10.60
C ILE A 127 -2.91 -21.82 -9.97
N CYS A 128 -3.66 -22.74 -9.38
CA CYS A 128 -4.98 -22.45 -8.81
C CYS A 128 -4.92 -21.81 -7.43
N GLU A 129 -3.96 -22.19 -6.59
CA GLU A 129 -3.89 -21.73 -5.20
C GLU A 129 -2.81 -20.66 -4.97
N ASP A 130 -1.60 -20.87 -5.47
CA ASP A 130 -0.47 -20.00 -5.13
C ASP A 130 -0.49 -18.70 -5.93
N VAL A 131 -0.97 -18.72 -7.18
CA VAL A 131 -1.07 -17.51 -8.00
C VAL A 131 -2.02 -16.47 -7.37
N PRO A 132 -3.26 -16.82 -6.94
CA PRO A 132 -4.10 -15.88 -6.22
C PRO A 132 -3.49 -15.40 -4.90
N LYS A 133 -2.95 -16.32 -4.07
CA LYS A 133 -2.31 -15.97 -2.79
C LYS A 133 -1.15 -14.99 -2.99
N TYR A 134 -0.32 -15.22 -4.01
CA TYR A 134 0.77 -14.33 -4.38
C TYR A 134 0.28 -12.95 -4.82
N CYS A 135 -0.76 -12.88 -5.68
CA CYS A 135 -1.33 -11.61 -6.12
C CYS A 135 -1.94 -10.81 -4.97
N SER A 136 -2.63 -11.49 -4.04
CA SER A 136 -3.23 -10.88 -2.85
C SER A 136 -2.17 -10.29 -1.94
N GLY A 137 -1.15 -11.08 -1.56
CA GLY A 137 -0.05 -10.61 -0.74
C GLY A 137 0.71 -9.46 -1.40
N MET A 138 0.98 -9.56 -2.70
CA MET A 138 1.62 -8.46 -3.43
C MET A 138 0.80 -7.17 -3.41
N ALA A 139 -0.51 -7.23 -3.63
CA ALA A 139 -1.36 -6.05 -3.69
C ALA A 139 -1.44 -5.35 -2.32
N GLN A 140 -1.59 -6.15 -1.27
CA GLN A 140 -1.58 -5.67 0.11
C GLN A 140 -0.25 -5.00 0.46
N CYS A 141 0.88 -5.70 0.25
CA CYS A 141 2.20 -5.13 0.49
C CYS A 141 2.44 -3.85 -0.31
N THR A 142 1.99 -3.79 -1.55
CA THR A 142 2.14 -2.58 -2.38
C THR A 142 1.35 -1.41 -1.80
N GLY A 143 0.12 -1.64 -1.36
CA GLY A 143 -0.68 -0.62 -0.68
C GLY A 143 -0.02 -0.13 0.61
N GLU A 144 0.44 -1.04 1.46
CA GLU A 144 1.12 -0.71 2.71
C GLU A 144 2.42 0.07 2.49
N VAL A 145 3.24 -0.34 1.52
CA VAL A 145 4.48 0.36 1.17
C VAL A 145 4.19 1.76 0.66
N ILE A 146 3.18 1.94 -0.20
CA ILE A 146 2.80 3.29 -0.68
C ILE A 146 2.34 4.16 0.49
N GLY A 147 1.47 3.63 1.35
CA GLY A 147 1.00 4.35 2.54
C GLY A 147 2.16 4.74 3.45
N GLY A 148 3.05 3.79 3.74
CA GLY A 148 4.24 4.01 4.58
C GLY A 148 5.20 5.05 3.98
N ILE A 149 5.45 5.02 2.67
CA ILE A 149 6.29 6.03 1.99
C ILE A 149 5.66 7.42 2.12
N VAL A 150 4.34 7.54 1.89
CA VAL A 150 3.64 8.82 2.01
C VAL A 150 3.72 9.36 3.44
N ASP A 151 3.50 8.51 4.44
CA ASP A 151 3.58 8.93 5.85
C ASP A 151 5.01 9.33 6.23
N VAL A 152 6.02 8.55 5.83
CA VAL A 152 7.43 8.88 6.06
C VAL A 152 7.79 10.22 5.43
N LEU A 153 7.39 10.46 4.18
CA LEU A 153 7.64 11.74 3.50
C LEU A 153 6.93 12.89 4.22
N PHE A 154 5.66 12.73 4.58
CA PHE A 154 4.88 13.76 5.24
C PHE A 154 5.46 14.14 6.61
N TYR A 155 5.75 13.14 7.44
CA TYR A 155 6.32 13.38 8.78
C TYR A 155 7.75 13.90 8.70
N SER A 156 8.55 13.43 7.74
CA SER A 156 9.90 13.95 7.51
C SER A 156 9.86 15.44 7.16
N GLN A 157 9.00 15.86 6.22
CA GLN A 157 8.82 17.26 5.88
C GLN A 157 8.36 18.11 7.07
N ARG A 158 7.43 17.57 7.86
CA ARG A 158 6.91 18.27 9.03
C ARG A 158 7.98 18.44 10.11
N LEU A 159 8.77 17.40 10.36
CA LEU A 159 9.87 17.45 11.31
C LEU A 159 10.95 18.46 10.86
N GLY A 160 11.30 18.48 9.58
CA GLY A 160 12.23 19.47 9.02
C GLY A 160 11.73 20.92 9.12
N SER A 161 10.41 21.13 9.08
CA SER A 161 9.82 22.46 9.27
C SER A 161 9.93 22.95 10.72
N TYR A 162 9.89 22.04 11.70
CA TYR A 162 10.06 22.38 13.12
C TYR A 162 11.53 22.53 13.51
N THR A 163 12.39 21.66 13.00
CA THR A 163 13.83 21.69 13.24
C THR A 163 14.49 22.50 12.13
N ARG A 164 14.58 23.82 12.30
CA ARG A 164 15.18 24.80 11.35
C ARG A 164 16.66 24.51 10.94
N SER A 165 17.27 23.44 11.44
CA SER A 165 18.62 22.98 11.09
C SER A 165 18.59 21.69 10.26
N HIS A 166 18.96 21.80 8.98
CA HIS A 166 18.95 20.73 7.97
C HIS A 166 19.80 19.51 8.35
N ARG A 167 20.79 19.67 9.25
CA ARG A 167 21.75 18.61 9.61
C ARG A 167 21.14 17.49 10.46
N TYR A 168 20.20 17.81 11.36
CA TYR A 168 19.58 16.81 12.25
C TYR A 168 18.50 16.00 11.56
N THR A 169 17.73 16.62 10.65
CA THR A 169 16.71 15.93 9.86
C THR A 169 17.35 14.91 8.91
N LEU A 170 18.46 15.26 8.26
CA LEU A 170 19.23 14.32 7.43
C LEU A 170 19.85 13.19 8.26
N ALA A 171 20.35 13.47 9.46
CA ALA A 171 20.88 12.43 10.36
C ALA A 171 19.79 11.44 10.81
N MET A 172 18.57 11.92 11.12
CA MET A 172 17.45 11.03 11.46
C MET A 172 16.95 10.21 10.26
N CYS A 173 16.87 10.80 9.08
CA CYS A 173 16.56 10.04 7.86
C CYS A 173 17.63 8.98 7.58
N GLY A 174 18.92 9.33 7.74
CA GLY A 174 20.02 8.37 7.63
C GLY A 174 19.94 7.24 8.66
N TYR A 175 19.54 7.54 9.90
CA TYR A 175 19.33 6.52 10.93
C TYR A 175 18.19 5.56 10.58
N ILE A 176 17.05 6.06 10.09
CA ILE A 176 15.91 5.21 9.71
C ILE A 176 16.26 4.29 8.53
N PHE A 177 16.99 4.80 7.54
CA PHE A 177 17.45 3.99 6.41
C PHE A 177 18.58 3.02 6.77
N GLY A 178 19.47 3.38 7.70
CA GLY A 178 20.59 2.55 8.15
C GLY A 178 20.23 1.51 9.22
N ALA A 179 19.18 1.75 10.01
CA ALA A 179 18.67 0.79 10.99
C ALA A 179 17.65 -0.20 10.37
N GLY A 180 17.15 0.09 9.17
CA GLY A 180 16.21 -0.75 8.43
C GLY A 180 16.84 -1.72 7.42
N THR A 181 18.18 -1.75 7.31
CA THR A 181 18.96 -2.74 6.54
C THR A 181 19.52 -3.81 7.45
#